data_AF-A0A8X6YE35-F1
#
_entry.id   AF-A0A8X6YE35-F1
#
_cell.length_a   1.000
_cell.length_b   1.000
_cell.length_c   1.000
_cell.angle_alpha   90.00
_cell.angle_beta   90.00
_cell.angle_gamma   90.00
#
_symmetry.space_group_name_H-M   'P 1'
#
loop_
_entity.id
_entity.type
_entity.pdbx_description
1 polymer ?
#
loop_
_entity_poly.entity_id
_entity_poly.type
_entity_poly.pdbx_seq_one_letter_code
_entity_poly.pdbx_strand_id
1 'polypeptide(L)'
;MRDDDGDILEIKPCSTYTEAYQVLALLKDDSHWYQAMEEAAVSQSPAQLRNLFAILVAVCGLNKPITLFENHKEDMTEDFLHQARRNNPTENIEYMMLSSTILFSSWKIKFYL
;
A
#
# COMPACT_ATOMS: atom_id res chain seq x y z
N MET A 1 -30.82 -9.07 8.27
CA MET A 1 -31.41 -10.11 7.40
C MET A 1 -31.52 -11.39 8.21
N ARG A 2 -32.63 -12.15 8.09
CA ARG A 2 -32.80 -13.48 8.69
C ARG A 2 -32.51 -14.53 7.61
N ASP A 3 -31.83 -15.60 7.98
CA ASP A 3 -31.72 -16.81 7.16
C ASP A 3 -32.93 -17.73 7.43
N ASP A 4 -33.25 -18.59 6.45
CA ASP A 4 -34.50 -19.35 6.31
C ASP A 4 -34.66 -20.51 7.33
N ASP A 5 -33.67 -20.72 8.20
CA ASP A 5 -33.63 -21.81 9.18
C ASP A 5 -33.91 -21.38 10.64
N GLY A 6 -34.23 -20.10 10.87
CA GLY A 6 -34.67 -19.62 12.18
C GLY A 6 -33.59 -19.55 13.27
N ASP A 7 -32.35 -19.90 12.97
CA ASP A 7 -31.23 -19.67 13.87
C ASP A 7 -30.77 -18.20 13.81
N ILE A 8 -30.77 -17.58 14.98
CA ILE A 8 -30.19 -16.27 15.20
C ILE A 8 -28.70 -16.45 14.96
N LEU A 9 -28.10 -15.73 13.99
CA LEU A 9 -26.65 -15.66 13.83
C LEU A 9 -26.05 -15.36 15.21
N GLU A 10 -25.48 -16.37 15.85
CA GLU A 10 -24.90 -16.26 17.18
C GLU A 10 -23.65 -15.40 17.02
N ILE A 11 -23.81 -14.09 17.19
CA ILE A 11 -22.70 -13.15 17.27
C ILE A 11 -21.98 -13.48 18.57
N LYS A 12 -21.04 -14.43 18.49
CA LYS A 12 -20.22 -14.85 19.62
C LYS A 12 -19.36 -13.65 20.05
N PRO A 13 -19.57 -13.10 21.26
CA PRO A 13 -18.79 -11.95 21.70
C PRO A 13 -17.33 -12.39 21.88
N CYS A 14 -16.41 -11.71 21.19
CA CYS A 14 -14.97 -11.94 21.37
C CYS A 14 -14.61 -11.67 22.83
N SER A 15 -14.01 -12.65 23.49
CA SER A 15 -13.80 -12.65 24.94
C SER A 15 -12.66 -11.72 25.38
N THR A 16 -11.81 -11.32 24.43
CA THR A 16 -10.69 -10.41 24.65
C THR A 16 -10.59 -9.39 23.53
N TYR A 17 -10.10 -8.19 23.86
CA TYR A 17 -9.81 -7.12 22.88
C TYR A 17 -8.91 -7.63 21.74
N THR A 18 -7.99 -8.53 22.07
CA THR A 18 -7.05 -9.16 21.12
C THR A 18 -7.75 -10.05 20.12
N GLU A 19 -8.71 -10.89 20.54
CA GLU A 19 -9.51 -11.73 19.62
C GLU A 19 -10.41 -10.87 18.73
N ALA A 20 -11.04 -9.84 19.28
CA ALA A 20 -11.86 -8.92 18.50
C ALA A 20 -11.03 -8.21 17.43
N TYR A 21 -9.83 -7.75 17.78
CA TYR A 21 -8.88 -7.12 16.87
C TYR A 21 -8.35 -8.11 15.83
N GLN A 22 -8.05 -9.35 16.21
CA GLN A 22 -7.61 -10.39 15.29
C GLN A 22 -8.70 -10.76 14.28
N VAL A 23 -9.95 -10.92 14.72
CA VAL A 23 -11.10 -11.17 13.85
C VAL A 23 -11.35 -9.97 12.94
N LEU A 24 -11.25 -8.74 13.44
CA LEU A 24 -11.32 -7.52 12.64
C LEU A 24 -10.19 -7.43 11.61
N ALA A 25 -8.95 -7.77 11.98
CA ALA A 25 -7.80 -7.78 11.10
C ALA A 25 -7.89 -8.90 10.04
N LEU A 26 -8.46 -10.06 10.42
CA LEU A 26 -8.79 -11.16 9.50
C LEU A 26 -9.89 -10.77 8.50
N LEU A 27 -10.86 -9.95 8.93
CA LEU A 27 -11.92 -9.41 8.07
C LEU A 27 -11.48 -8.19 7.26
N LYS A 28 -10.34 -7.58 7.60
CA LYS A 28 -9.84 -6.38 6.94
C LYS A 28 -9.22 -6.78 5.61
N ASP A 29 -10.08 -7.00 4.64
CA ASP A 29 -9.66 -7.07 3.25
C ASP A 29 -8.99 -5.73 2.89
N ASP A 30 -7.73 -5.80 2.48
CA ASP A 30 -6.96 -4.64 2.05
C ASP A 30 -7.53 -4.05 0.73
N SER A 31 -8.53 -4.69 0.11
CA SER A 31 -9.20 -4.30 -1.14
C SER A 31 -9.54 -2.81 -1.21
N HIS A 32 -10.07 -2.21 -0.14
CA HIS A 32 -10.37 -0.77 -0.13
C HIS A 32 -9.11 0.11 -0.27
N TRP A 33 -7.97 -0.33 0.25
CA TRP A 33 -6.70 0.39 0.12
C TRP A 33 -6.08 0.21 -1.26
N TYR A 34 -6.26 -0.96 -1.89
CA TYR A 34 -5.90 -1.18 -3.29
C TYR A 34 -6.70 -0.25 -4.21
N GLN A 35 -8.02 -0.19 -4.04
CA GLN A 35 -8.86 0.72 -4.84
C GLN A 35 -8.48 2.19 -4.64
N ALA A 36 -8.23 2.62 -3.40
CA ALA A 36 -7.80 3.98 -3.11
C ALA A 36 -6.45 4.33 -3.76
N MET A 37 -5.50 3.39 -3.79
CA MET A 37 -4.22 3.57 -4.47
C MET A 37 -4.37 3.57 -5.99
N GLU A 38 -5.25 2.74 -6.55
CA GLU A 38 -5.56 2.70 -7.99
C GLU A 38 -6.14 4.04 -8.47
N GLU A 39 -7.14 4.58 -7.77
CA GLU A 39 -7.75 5.87 -8.09
C GLU A 39 -6.74 7.03 -7.93
N ALA A 40 -5.89 6.96 -6.90
CA ALA A 40 -4.85 7.94 -6.69
C ALA A 40 -3.78 7.87 -7.78
N ALA A 41 -3.39 6.68 -8.25
CA ALA A 41 -2.40 6.52 -9.32
C ALA A 41 -2.83 7.20 -10.62
N VAL A 42 -4.13 7.22 -10.92
CA VAL A 42 -4.68 7.88 -12.12
C VAL A 42 -4.77 9.41 -11.95
N SER A 43 -4.97 9.90 -10.73
CA SER A 43 -5.37 11.30 -10.49
C SER A 43 -4.33 12.16 -9.78
N GLN A 44 -3.36 11.56 -9.10
CA GLN A 44 -2.39 12.24 -8.24
C GLN A 44 -0.99 12.21 -8.83
N SER A 45 -0.15 13.17 -8.43
CA SER A 45 1.27 13.12 -8.76
C SER A 45 1.98 11.96 -8.03
N PRO A 46 3.10 11.43 -8.56
CA PRO A 46 3.89 10.39 -7.91
C PRO A 46 4.28 10.73 -6.45
N ALA A 47 4.56 12.00 -6.17
CA ALA A 47 4.86 12.47 -4.81
C ALA A 47 3.66 12.36 -3.85
N GLN A 48 2.46 12.69 -4.31
CA GLN A 48 1.24 12.55 -3.53
C GLN A 48 0.87 11.07 -3.35
N LEU A 49 1.08 10.24 -4.36
CA LEU A 49 0.86 8.80 -4.28
C LEU A 49 1.78 8.14 -3.22
N ARG A 50 3.06 8.53 -3.18
CA ARG A 50 4.00 8.11 -2.12
C ARG A 50 3.54 8.53 -0.73
N ASN A 51 2.99 9.73 -0.58
CA ASN A 51 2.47 10.21 0.71
C ASN A 51 1.25 9.41 1.15
N LEU A 52 0.33 9.11 0.23
CA LEU A 52 -0.83 8.25 0.50
C LEU A 52 -0.37 6.87 0.97
N PHE A 53 0.56 6.24 0.24
CA PHE A 53 1.14 4.95 0.64
C PHE A 53 1.76 5.00 2.04
N ALA A 54 2.52 6.04 2.36
CA ALA A 54 3.12 6.20 3.69
C ALA A 54 2.06 6.32 4.81
N ILE A 55 0.95 7.03 4.57
CA ILE A 55 -0.17 7.14 5.51
C ILE A 55 -0.84 5.78 5.70
N LEU A 56 -1.08 5.04 4.62
CA LEU A 56 -1.69 3.71 4.67
C LEU A 56 -0.84 2.73 5.49
N VAL A 57 0.48 2.72 5.28
CA VAL A 57 1.40 1.89 6.06
C VAL A 57 1.41 2.31 7.54
N ALA A 58 1.46 3.61 7.84
CA ALA A 58 1.60 4.10 9.21
C ALA A 58 0.33 3.97 10.05
N VAL A 59 -0.85 4.09 9.43
CA VAL A 59 -2.13 4.24 10.16
C VAL A 59 -3.04 3.04 9.94
N CYS A 60 -3.07 2.47 8.74
CA CYS A 60 -4.13 1.53 8.38
C CYS A 60 -3.84 0.08 8.74
N GLY A 61 -2.60 -0.26 9.10
CA GLY A 61 -2.20 -1.62 9.47
C GLY A 61 -2.47 -2.60 8.32
N LEU A 62 -1.89 -2.31 7.15
CA LEU A 62 -2.04 -3.14 5.95
C LEU A 62 -1.60 -4.59 6.22
N ASN A 63 -2.40 -5.55 5.76
CA ASN A 63 -2.05 -6.96 5.85
C ASN A 63 -0.90 -7.31 4.89
N LYS A 64 -0.83 -6.68 3.70
CA LYS A 64 0.20 -6.93 2.68
C LYS A 64 0.80 -5.63 2.09
N PRO A 65 1.56 -4.85 2.87
CA PRO A 65 2.12 -3.57 2.40
C PRO A 65 3.13 -3.71 1.26
N ILE A 66 3.88 -4.83 1.23
CA ILE A 66 4.86 -5.10 0.16
C ILE A 66 4.14 -5.35 -1.16
N THR A 67 3.05 -6.12 -1.17
CA THR A 67 2.28 -6.38 -2.39
C THR A 67 1.65 -5.10 -2.94
N LEU A 68 1.09 -4.26 -2.06
CA LEU A 68 0.57 -2.95 -2.44
C LEU A 68 1.68 -2.05 -3.02
N PHE A 69 2.87 -2.05 -2.41
CA PHE A 69 4.01 -1.31 -2.92
C PHE A 69 4.43 -1.79 -4.32
N GLU A 70 4.61 -3.10 -4.50
CA GLU A 70 5.06 -3.67 -5.77
C GLU A 70 4.10 -3.36 -6.93
N ASN A 71 2.79 -3.30 -6.65
CA ASN A 71 1.77 -2.98 -7.65
C ASN A 71 1.81 -1.51 -8.10
N HIS A 72 2.20 -0.58 -7.23
CA HIS A 72 2.16 0.86 -7.51
C HIS A 72 3.55 1.53 -7.57
N LYS A 73 4.63 0.73 -7.52
CA LYS A 73 6.01 1.26 -7.46
C LYS A 73 6.38 2.10 -8.68
N GLU A 74 5.85 1.77 -9.85
CA GLU A 74 6.15 2.47 -11.10
C GLU A 74 5.49 3.85 -11.09
N ASP A 75 4.20 3.91 -10.77
CA ASP A 75 3.45 5.16 -10.58
C ASP A 75 4.10 6.04 -9.50
N MET A 76 4.54 5.43 -8.40
CA MET A 76 5.24 6.13 -7.31
C MET A 76 6.65 6.58 -7.66
N THR A 77 7.25 6.16 -8.77
CA THR A 77 8.63 6.53 -9.13
C THR A 77 8.76 7.16 -10.52
N GLU A 78 7.64 7.40 -11.19
CA GLU A 78 7.57 8.01 -12.52
C GLU A 78 8.31 9.36 -12.58
N ASP A 79 8.14 10.22 -11.56
CA ASP A 79 8.82 11.52 -11.48
C ASP A 79 10.35 11.39 -11.39
N PHE A 80 10.84 10.42 -10.63
CA PHE A 80 12.28 10.14 -10.54
C PHE A 80 12.82 9.62 -11.88
N LEU A 81 12.05 8.79 -12.58
CA LEU A 81 12.42 8.31 -13.91
C LEU A 81 12.51 9.46 -14.92
N HIS A 82 11.52 10.35 -14.92
CA HIS A 82 11.54 11.53 -15.77
C HIS A 82 12.73 12.44 -15.46
N GLN A 83 13.05 12.67 -14.19
CA GLN A 83 14.22 13.45 -13.79
C GLN A 83 15.53 12.79 -14.23
N ALA A 84 15.67 11.48 -14.04
CA ALA A 84 16.87 10.75 -14.43
C ALA A 84 17.09 10.80 -15.96
N ARG A 85 16.04 10.57 -16.75
CA ARG A 85 16.08 10.69 -18.22
C ARG A 85 16.42 12.10 -18.69
N ARG A 86 15.91 13.12 -18.01
CA ARG A 86 16.22 14.52 -18.33
C ARG A 86 17.69 14.86 -18.06
N ASN A 87 18.29 14.29 -17.01
CA ASN A 87 19.68 14.51 -16.66
C ASN A 87 20.65 13.71 -17.53
N ASN A 88 20.24 12.53 -18.00
CA ASN A 88 21.05 11.62 -18.82
C ASN A 88 20.33 11.27 -20.15
N PRO A 89 20.17 12.23 -21.08
CA PRO A 89 19.36 12.04 -22.29
C PRO A 89 19.89 10.99 -23.27
N THR A 90 21.14 10.57 -23.13
CA THR A 90 21.79 9.56 -23.99
C THR A 90 21.67 8.14 -23.43
N GLU A 91 21.24 7.97 -22.19
CA GLU A 91 21.15 6.67 -21.53
C GLU A 91 19.69 6.18 -21.53
N ASN A 92 19.47 4.93 -21.93
CA ASN A 92 18.15 4.31 -21.82
C ASN A 92 17.92 3.86 -20.36
N ILE A 93 17.42 4.78 -19.55
CA ILE A 93 17.13 4.54 -18.13
C ILE A 93 15.75 3.87 -17.99
N GLU A 94 15.76 2.69 -17.36
CA GLU A 94 14.60 1.85 -17.07
C GLU A 94 14.35 1.77 -15.55
N TYR A 95 13.09 1.52 -15.15
CA TYR A 95 12.65 1.51 -13.75
C TYR A 95 13.49 0.60 -12.82
N MET A 96 14.07 -0.48 -13.33
CA MET A 96 14.89 -1.43 -12.55
C MET A 96 16.19 -0.82 -12.02
N MET A 97 16.78 0.16 -12.71
CA MET A 97 18.00 0.85 -12.27
C MET A 97 17.70 1.85 -11.13
N LEU A 98 16.49 2.42 -11.11
CA LEU A 98 16.06 3.39 -10.11
C LEU A 98 15.53 2.71 -8.85
N SER A 99 14.87 1.56 -8.96
CA SER A 99 14.42 0.78 -7.79
C SER A 99 15.61 0.36 -6.92
N SER A 100 16.69 -0.12 -7.52
CA SER A 100 17.90 -0.52 -6.79
C SER A 100 18.67 0.66 -6.17
N THR A 101 18.62 1.85 -6.77
CA THR A 101 19.41 2.99 -6.29
C THR A 101 18.61 3.86 -5.31
N ILE A 102 17.35 4.16 -5.62
CA ILE A 102 16.50 5.04 -4.81
C ILE A 102 15.85 4.25 -3.65
N LEU A 103 15.44 3.00 -3.82
CA LEU A 103 14.88 2.23 -2.70
C LEU A 103 15.96 1.89 -1.67
N PHE A 104 17.18 1.54 -2.09
CA PHE A 104 18.26 1.32 -1.12
C PHE A 104 18.66 2.61 -0.38
N SER A 105 18.59 3.77 -1.02
CA SER A 105 18.95 5.06 -0.42
C SER A 105 17.83 5.67 0.42
N SER A 106 16.57 5.47 0.03
CA SER A 106 15.38 6.12 0.60
C SER A 106 14.64 5.23 1.61
N TRP A 107 14.65 3.89 1.43
CA TRP A 107 13.96 2.96 2.34
C TRP A 107 14.85 2.37 3.44
N LYS A 108 16.18 2.35 3.30
CA LYS A 108 17.06 1.93 4.42
C LYS A 108 16.97 2.86 5.64
N ILE A 109 16.52 4.09 5.45
CA ILE A 109 16.50 5.11 6.52
C ILE A 109 15.18 5.09 7.32
N LYS A 110 14.10 4.45 6.84
CA LYS A 110 12.79 4.46 7.54
C LYS A 110 12.34 3.14 8.16
N PHE A 111 13.05 2.03 7.96
CA PHE A 111 12.70 0.73 8.57
C PHE A 111 13.54 0.36 9.82
N TYR A 112 14.44 1.25 10.25
CA TYR A 112 15.30 1.08 11.45
C TYR A 112 15.05 2.13 12.54
N LEU A 113 13.87 2.77 12.57
CA LEU A 113 13.39 3.60 13.67
C LEU A 113 11.95 3.24 14.01
#